data_AF-A0AAV5CYY6-F1
#
_entry.id   AF-A0AAV5CYY6-F1
#
_cell.length_a   1.000
_cell.length_b   1.000
_cell.length_c   1.000
_cell.angle_alpha   90.00
_cell.angle_beta   90.00
_cell.angle_gamma   90.00
#
_symmetry.space_group_name_H-M   'P 1'
#
loop_
_entity.id
_entity.type
_entity.pdbx_description
1 polymer ?
#
loop_
_entity_poly.entity_id
_entity_poly.type
_entity_poly.pdbx_seq_one_letter_code
_entity_poly.pdbx_strand_id
1 'polypeptide(L)'
;MQKRNLFKWKECAISVALSVGLITGAPTLGWSAHASPLQPVIPDVSVLISGPPVKDPGALLRYALPIDNKAIREVQKPLEDITDSLKVAGVRALDSVERNVRQASRALSNGRNLILQGLAESKRANGEELLDKLAVGLEELQRVVEDKNRDAVAPKQKELLQYVGTVEEDMVDGFPFEIPEEFSNMPLLKGRATVDMKVKIKDNPNLEDCVFRIVLDGYNAPVTAGNFIDLVERKFYGMEIQRADGFVVQTGDPEGPAEGFIDPGTGKTRTVPLEIMVDGDKAPVYGETLEDLGRYKAQTKLPFNAFGTMAMAREASFMRIEHIGIHSELTPSNANILDGRYAVFGYVTENEDYLADLKVGDVIESIQVVSGLENLVNPSYKIVG
;
A
#
# COMPACT_ATOMS: atom_id res chain seq x y z
N MET A 1 -52.17 -49.20 17.48
CA MET A 1 -51.58 -49.99 16.38
C MET A 1 -50.11 -50.24 16.67
N GLN A 2 -49.81 -51.44 17.17
CA GLN A 2 -48.45 -51.94 17.37
C GLN A 2 -47.85 -52.38 16.03
N LYS A 3 -46.54 -52.17 15.83
CA LYS A 3 -45.70 -53.14 15.14
C LYS A 3 -44.38 -53.29 15.88
N ARG A 4 -44.30 -54.42 16.58
CA ARG A 4 -43.09 -55.07 17.11
C ARG A 4 -42.52 -55.99 16.02
N ASN A 5 -41.28 -56.42 16.23
CA ASN A 5 -40.56 -57.56 15.61
C ASN A 5 -39.68 -57.19 14.39
N LEU A 6 -38.49 -57.75 14.17
CA LEU A 6 -37.74 -58.80 14.86
C LEU A 6 -36.26 -58.69 14.47
N PHE A 7 -35.39 -59.00 15.41
CA PHE A 7 -34.00 -59.41 15.21
C PHE A 7 -33.82 -60.43 14.07
N LYS A 8 -32.78 -60.28 13.23
CA LYS A 8 -32.09 -61.39 12.56
C LYS A 8 -30.58 -61.15 12.55
N TRP A 9 -29.90 -61.96 13.34
CA TRP A 9 -28.49 -62.31 13.22
C TRP A 9 -28.20 -63.00 11.88
N LYS A 10 -26.91 -62.98 11.48
CA LYS A 10 -26.27 -63.36 10.20
C LYS A 10 -26.15 -62.09 9.32
N GLU A 11 -25.01 -61.42 9.22
CA GLU A 11 -23.66 -61.93 8.95
C GLU A 11 -22.58 -61.06 9.64
N CYS A 12 -22.27 -61.39 10.91
CA CYS A 12 -20.97 -61.09 11.50
C CYS A 12 -19.94 -62.05 10.90
N ALA A 13 -19.24 -61.65 9.84
CA ALA A 13 -18.09 -62.41 9.31
C ALA A 13 -17.09 -61.57 8.47
N ILE A 14 -17.02 -60.24 8.65
CA ILE A 14 -16.07 -59.38 7.90
C ILE A 14 -15.21 -58.49 8.82
N SER A 15 -15.11 -58.83 10.12
CA SER A 15 -14.24 -58.08 11.06
C SER A 15 -13.14 -58.93 11.70
N VAL A 16 -12.79 -60.08 11.13
CA VAL A 16 -11.66 -60.92 11.62
C VAL A 16 -10.70 -61.37 10.50
N ALA A 17 -10.93 -60.99 9.23
CA ALA A 17 -10.03 -61.30 8.11
C ALA A 17 -9.01 -60.20 7.78
N LEU A 18 -8.70 -59.31 8.74
CA LEU A 18 -7.70 -58.24 8.60
C LEU A 18 -6.61 -58.30 9.68
N SER A 19 -6.49 -59.43 10.38
CA SER A 19 -5.46 -59.67 11.40
C SER A 19 -4.63 -60.94 11.18
N VAL A 20 -4.73 -61.59 10.01
CA VAL A 20 -3.83 -62.69 9.61
C VAL A 20 -3.34 -62.46 8.17
N GLY A 21 -2.44 -61.50 8.04
CA GLY A 21 -1.65 -61.24 6.84
C GLY A 21 -0.34 -60.50 7.14
N LEU A 22 0.00 -60.36 8.42
CA LEU A 22 1.33 -59.99 8.87
C LEU A 22 2.11 -61.30 9.01
N ILE A 23 3.29 -61.35 8.39
CA ILE A 23 4.23 -62.49 8.33
C ILE A 23 3.97 -63.44 7.15
N THR A 24 4.28 -62.98 5.93
CA THR A 24 5.16 -63.65 4.95
C THR A 24 5.11 -62.89 3.62
N GLY A 25 6.09 -62.03 3.38
CA GLY A 25 6.31 -61.38 2.09
C GLY A 25 7.75 -60.91 1.98
N ALA A 26 8.56 -61.65 1.24
CA ALA A 26 9.94 -61.29 0.91
C ALA A 26 9.99 -59.98 0.08
N PRO A 27 11.05 -59.18 0.19
CA PRO A 27 11.09 -57.85 -0.41
C PRO A 27 11.27 -57.97 -1.93
N THR A 28 10.31 -57.43 -2.69
CA THR A 28 10.54 -57.13 -4.10
C THR A 28 11.34 -55.82 -4.18
N LEU A 29 12.61 -55.91 -4.61
CA LEU A 29 13.36 -54.75 -5.06
C LEU A 29 12.65 -54.14 -6.28
N GLY A 30 11.93 -53.04 -6.04
CA GLY A 30 11.32 -52.19 -7.06
C GLY A 30 11.60 -50.73 -6.70
N TRP A 31 11.88 -49.93 -7.73
CA TRP A 31 12.38 -48.56 -7.68
C TRP A 31 11.85 -47.67 -6.54
N SER A 32 12.77 -46.89 -5.97
CA SER A 32 12.50 -45.80 -5.03
C SER A 32 11.45 -44.84 -5.59
N ALA A 33 10.28 -44.83 -4.95
CA ALA A 33 9.41 -43.67 -5.01
C ALA A 33 10.15 -42.51 -4.33
N HIS A 34 10.72 -41.61 -5.12
CA HIS A 34 11.23 -40.35 -4.63
C HIS A 34 10.04 -39.50 -4.18
N ALA A 35 9.73 -39.54 -2.89
CA ALA A 35 9.01 -38.47 -2.25
C ALA A 35 9.92 -37.24 -2.31
N SER A 36 9.56 -36.27 -3.15
CA SER A 36 10.18 -34.94 -3.11
C SER A 36 10.08 -34.42 -1.68
N PRO A 37 11.16 -33.88 -1.09
CA PRO A 37 11.05 -33.25 0.21
C PRO A 37 10.06 -32.09 0.06
N LEU A 38 9.03 -32.11 0.91
CA LEU A 38 8.17 -30.96 1.15
C LEU A 38 9.07 -29.73 1.28
N GLN A 39 8.78 -28.71 0.48
CA GLN A 39 9.41 -27.40 0.59
C GLN A 39 9.51 -27.00 2.07
N PRO A 40 10.60 -26.34 2.50
CA PRO A 40 10.70 -25.90 3.88
C PRO A 40 9.45 -25.05 4.19
N VAL A 41 8.67 -25.51 5.16
CA VAL A 41 7.56 -24.76 5.74
C VAL A 41 8.16 -23.43 6.16
N ILE A 42 7.86 -22.38 5.40
CA ILE A 42 8.17 -21.01 5.80
C ILE A 42 7.48 -20.85 7.15
N PRO A 43 8.21 -20.54 8.24
CA PRO A 43 7.56 -20.38 9.53
C PRO A 43 6.47 -19.34 9.36
N ASP A 44 5.23 -19.71 9.70
CA ASP A 44 4.11 -18.78 9.83
C ASP A 44 4.62 -17.63 10.69
N VAL A 45 4.94 -16.49 10.05
CA VAL A 45 5.26 -15.27 10.76
C VAL A 45 3.94 -14.83 11.36
N SER A 46 3.67 -15.32 12.57
CA SER A 46 2.55 -14.88 13.37
C SER A 46 2.86 -13.46 13.84
N VAL A 47 2.63 -12.47 12.96
CA VAL A 47 2.57 -11.08 13.37
C VAL A 47 1.23 -10.91 14.07
N LEU A 48 1.25 -10.84 15.40
CA LEU A 48 0.17 -10.21 16.13
C LEU A 48 0.11 -8.76 15.65
N ILE A 49 -1.01 -8.37 15.01
CA ILE A 49 -1.25 -6.99 14.62
C ILE A 49 -1.43 -6.19 15.91
N SER A 50 -0.31 -5.71 16.45
CA SER A 50 -0.26 -4.99 17.71
C SER A 50 -0.49 -3.51 17.46
N GLY A 51 -1.76 -3.10 17.40
CA GLY A 51 -2.13 -1.69 17.38
C GLY A 51 -3.31 -1.37 16.45
N PRO A 52 -3.89 -0.17 16.56
CA PRO A 52 -4.83 0.36 15.58
C PRO A 52 -4.20 0.44 14.18
N PRO A 53 -4.97 0.22 13.09
CA PRO A 53 -4.45 0.35 11.74
C PRO A 53 -4.00 1.79 11.45
N VAL A 54 -2.85 1.95 10.80
CA VAL A 54 -2.37 3.26 10.34
C VAL A 54 -3.25 3.74 9.18
N LYS A 55 -3.85 4.93 9.32
CA LYS A 55 -4.77 5.50 8.33
C LYS A 55 -4.26 6.75 7.62
N ASP A 56 -3.14 7.32 8.10
CA ASP A 56 -2.52 8.50 7.47
C ASP A 56 -1.78 8.06 6.19
N PRO A 57 -2.14 8.59 5.01
CA PRO A 57 -1.55 8.19 3.74
C PRO A 57 -0.04 8.47 3.70
N GLY A 58 0.40 9.60 4.28
CA GLY A 58 1.82 9.93 4.40
C GLY A 58 2.60 8.92 5.25
N ALA A 59 2.02 8.47 6.36
CA ALA A 59 2.62 7.45 7.22
C ALA A 59 2.70 6.10 6.51
N LEU A 60 1.64 5.68 5.80
CA LEU A 60 1.66 4.45 5.01
C LEU A 60 2.78 4.47 3.98
N LEU A 61 2.95 5.58 3.25
CA LEU A 61 4.05 5.76 2.32
C LEU A 61 5.41 5.69 3.03
N ARG A 62 5.60 6.37 4.18
CA ARG A 62 6.86 6.27 4.93
C ARG A 62 7.19 4.83 5.34
N TYR A 63 6.23 4.11 5.91
CA TYR A 63 6.43 2.70 6.33
C TYR A 63 6.62 1.73 5.15
N ALA A 64 6.08 2.06 3.98
CA ALA A 64 6.24 1.26 2.77
C ALA A 64 7.65 1.36 2.15
N LEU A 65 8.47 2.34 2.54
CA LEU A 65 9.81 2.49 1.98
C LEU A 65 10.71 1.27 2.30
N PRO A 66 11.50 0.77 1.33
CA PRO A 66 12.36 -0.39 1.50
C PRO A 66 13.66 -0.02 2.25
N ILE A 67 13.54 0.48 3.47
CA ILE A 67 14.65 0.91 4.32
C ILE A 67 14.65 0.17 5.66
N ASP A 68 15.84 -0.11 6.19
CA ASP A 68 16.03 -0.65 7.53
C ASP A 68 16.94 0.28 8.35
N ASN A 69 16.37 1.42 8.77
CA ASN A 69 17.07 2.38 9.62
C ASN A 69 16.23 2.71 10.85
N LYS A 70 16.55 2.08 11.99
CA LYS A 70 15.82 2.28 13.24
C LYS A 70 15.91 3.72 13.75
N ALA A 71 17.02 4.41 13.50
CA ALA A 71 17.25 5.75 14.03
C ALA A 71 16.27 6.78 13.43
N ILE A 72 15.99 6.72 12.13
CA ILE A 72 14.98 7.63 11.53
C ILE A 72 13.56 7.25 11.95
N ARG A 73 13.25 5.96 12.12
CA ARG A 73 11.94 5.51 12.63
C ARG A 73 11.68 5.97 14.07
N GLU A 74 12.72 6.06 14.90
CA GLU A 74 12.63 6.63 16.26
C GLU A 74 12.34 8.14 16.27
N VAL A 75 12.67 8.86 15.19
CA VAL A 75 12.30 10.28 14.98
C VAL A 75 10.88 10.39 14.43
N GLN A 76 10.52 9.56 13.46
CA GLN A 76 9.22 9.55 12.81
C GLN A 76 8.09 9.24 13.79
N LYS A 77 8.21 8.17 14.58
CA LYS A 77 7.10 7.64 15.38
C LYS A 77 6.50 8.67 16.36
N PRO A 78 7.31 9.39 17.19
CA PRO A 78 6.76 10.42 18.07
C PRO A 78 6.10 11.57 17.30
N LEU A 79 6.63 11.95 16.13
CA LEU A 79 6.03 12.98 15.29
C LEU A 79 4.66 12.55 14.76
N GLU A 80 4.46 11.28 14.42
CA GLU A 80 3.16 10.75 14.00
C GLU A 80 2.16 10.68 15.18
N ASP A 81 2.64 10.34 16.38
CA ASP A 81 1.82 10.25 17.60
C ASP A 81 1.28 11.63 18.08
N ILE A 82 1.77 12.74 17.50
CA ILE A 82 1.20 14.08 17.71
C ILE A 82 -0.25 14.14 17.24
N THR A 83 -0.60 13.48 16.13
CA THR A 83 -1.98 13.47 15.61
C THR A 83 -2.95 12.88 16.63
N ASP A 84 -2.56 11.77 17.28
CA ASP A 84 -3.36 11.17 18.34
C ASP A 84 -3.39 12.03 19.60
N SER A 85 -2.28 12.70 19.93
CA SER A 85 -2.21 13.64 21.04
C SER A 85 -3.18 14.81 20.88
N LEU A 86 -3.37 15.30 19.65
CA LEU A 86 -4.27 16.41 19.32
C LEU A 86 -5.77 16.06 19.43
N LYS A 87 -6.12 14.77 19.52
CA LYS A 87 -7.49 14.30 19.79
C LYS A 87 -7.91 14.56 21.25
N VAL A 88 -6.95 14.72 22.15
CA VAL A 88 -7.23 15.10 23.55
C VAL A 88 -7.76 16.55 23.58
N ALA A 89 -8.82 16.80 24.34
CA ALA A 89 -9.39 18.14 24.43
C ALA A 89 -8.56 19.07 25.32
N GLY A 90 -8.38 20.32 24.87
CA GLY A 90 -7.78 21.41 25.63
C GLY A 90 -6.26 21.33 25.80
N VAL A 91 -5.74 22.05 26.79
CA VAL A 91 -4.30 22.27 27.01
C VAL A 91 -3.53 20.97 27.30
N ARG A 92 -4.21 19.92 27.79
CA ARG A 92 -3.59 18.60 28.05
C ARG A 92 -3.07 17.92 26.78
N ALA A 93 -3.61 18.26 25.61
CA ALA A 93 -3.06 17.80 24.33
C ALA A 93 -1.63 18.31 24.14
N LEU A 94 -1.38 19.58 24.48
CA LEU A 94 -0.10 20.24 24.29
C LEU A 94 1.00 19.62 25.15
N ASP A 95 0.70 19.18 26.37
CA ASP A 95 1.67 18.47 27.22
C ASP A 95 2.14 17.14 26.57
N SER A 96 1.23 16.46 25.87
CA SER A 96 1.53 15.22 25.13
C SER A 96 2.33 15.51 23.86
N VAL A 97 1.92 16.55 23.12
CA VAL A 97 2.66 17.03 21.94
C VAL A 97 4.09 17.44 22.33
N GLU A 98 4.26 18.20 23.41
CA GLU A 98 5.57 18.64 23.90
C GLU A 98 6.49 17.44 24.19
N ARG A 99 5.95 16.38 24.81
CA ARG A 99 6.68 15.15 25.07
C ARG A 99 7.15 14.48 23.78
N ASN A 100 6.26 14.37 22.79
CA ASN A 100 6.57 13.78 21.49
C ASN A 100 7.63 14.58 20.74
N VAL A 101 7.53 15.92 20.72
CA VAL A 101 8.53 16.80 20.10
C VAL A 101 9.90 16.64 20.76
N ARG A 102 9.95 16.62 22.11
CA ARG A 102 11.19 16.39 22.84
C ARG A 102 11.78 15.00 22.57
N GLN A 103 10.93 13.98 22.42
CA GLN A 103 11.38 12.63 22.08
C GLN A 103 11.98 12.58 20.67
N ALA A 104 11.31 13.15 19.68
CA ALA A 104 11.80 13.24 18.30
C ALA A 104 13.11 14.04 18.22
N SER A 105 13.21 15.18 18.90
CA SER A 105 14.42 16.01 18.96
C SER A 105 15.62 15.27 19.57
N ARG A 106 15.39 14.51 20.66
CA ARG A 106 16.43 13.66 21.27
C ARG A 106 16.83 12.51 20.37
N ALA A 107 15.87 11.83 19.75
CA ALA A 107 16.12 10.74 18.80
C ALA A 107 16.95 11.24 17.61
N LEU A 108 16.61 12.42 17.06
CA LEU A 108 17.36 13.03 15.97
C LEU A 108 18.79 13.36 16.39
N SER A 109 18.97 14.00 17.54
CA SER A 109 20.30 14.39 18.05
C SER A 109 21.20 13.18 18.28
N ASN A 110 20.66 12.11 18.88
CA ASN A 110 21.42 10.90 19.18
C ASN A 110 21.63 10.01 17.93
N GLY A 111 20.64 9.98 17.03
CA GLY A 111 20.59 9.11 15.86
C GLY A 111 21.19 9.71 14.60
N ARG A 112 21.50 11.02 14.55
CA ARG A 112 21.91 11.73 13.33
C ARG A 112 23.01 11.03 12.55
N ASN A 113 24.05 10.56 13.22
CA ASN A 113 25.15 9.87 12.54
C ASN A 113 24.71 8.56 11.87
N LEU A 114 23.81 7.79 12.51
CA LEU A 114 23.27 6.56 11.95
C LEU A 114 22.30 6.83 10.80
N ILE A 115 21.53 7.92 10.88
CA ILE A 115 20.66 8.39 9.80
C ILE A 115 21.53 8.74 8.58
N LEU A 116 22.55 9.58 8.77
CA LEU A 116 23.47 9.97 7.69
C LEU A 116 24.19 8.77 7.08
N GLN A 117 24.58 7.76 7.87
CA GLN A 117 25.20 6.53 7.34
C GLN A 117 24.25 5.70 6.47
N GLY A 118 22.94 5.81 6.66
CA GLY A 118 21.94 5.11 5.85
C GLY A 118 21.56 5.81 4.54
N LEU A 119 22.02 7.05 4.32
CA LEU A 119 21.72 7.79 3.09
C LEU A 119 22.51 7.25 1.90
N ALA A 120 21.87 7.21 0.73
CA ALA A 120 22.55 6.93 -0.53
C ALA A 120 23.63 8.01 -0.80
N GLU A 121 24.78 7.60 -1.31
CA GLU A 121 25.95 8.49 -1.45
C GLU A 121 25.65 9.72 -2.30
N SER A 122 24.88 9.55 -3.38
CA SER A 122 24.47 10.62 -4.30
C SER A 122 23.47 11.61 -3.69
N LYS A 123 22.72 11.21 -2.67
CA LYS A 123 21.65 12.00 -2.02
C LYS A 123 22.04 12.52 -0.64
N ARG A 124 23.22 12.15 -0.14
CA ARG A 124 23.70 12.47 1.21
C ARG A 124 23.66 13.97 1.54
N ALA A 125 24.03 14.83 0.59
CA ALA A 125 24.03 16.28 0.79
C ALA A 125 22.61 16.84 1.00
N ASN A 126 21.63 16.36 0.22
CA ASN A 126 20.23 16.75 0.37
C ASN A 126 19.67 16.26 1.71
N GLY A 127 19.93 14.99 2.06
CA GLY A 127 19.52 14.44 3.35
C GLY A 127 20.13 15.17 4.55
N GLU A 128 21.39 15.63 4.46
CA GLU A 128 22.02 16.44 5.52
C GLU A 128 21.33 17.80 5.69
N GLU A 129 21.04 18.50 4.58
CA GLU A 129 20.29 19.76 4.60
C GLU A 129 18.89 19.59 5.20
N LEU A 130 18.19 18.51 4.84
CA LEU A 130 16.86 18.22 5.36
C LEU A 130 16.87 17.88 6.85
N LEU A 131 17.91 17.20 7.34
CA LEU A 131 18.06 16.93 8.77
C LEU A 131 18.32 18.21 9.56
N ASP A 132 19.01 19.19 8.99
CA ASP A 132 19.17 20.52 9.59
C ASP A 132 17.86 21.28 9.63
N LYS A 133 17.09 21.28 8.53
CA LYS A 133 15.73 21.85 8.49
C LYS A 133 14.81 21.19 9.50
N LEU A 134 14.89 19.86 9.64
CA LEU A 134 14.12 19.10 10.63
C LEU A 134 14.50 19.50 12.06
N ALA A 135 15.80 19.66 12.35
CA ALA A 135 16.25 20.10 13.67
C ALA A 135 15.72 21.50 14.02
N VAL A 136 15.84 22.46 13.11
CA VAL A 136 15.30 23.83 13.28
C VAL A 136 13.77 23.77 13.42
N GLY A 137 13.09 23.01 12.57
CA GLY A 137 11.64 22.88 12.60
C GLY A 137 11.10 22.23 13.87
N LEU A 138 11.86 21.32 14.50
CA LEU A 138 11.55 20.76 15.82
C LEU A 138 11.65 21.81 16.93
N GLU A 139 12.64 22.71 16.87
CA GLU A 139 12.74 23.84 17.82
C GLU A 139 11.57 24.82 17.63
N GLU A 140 11.20 25.11 16.39
CA GLU A 140 10.03 25.94 16.09
C GLU A 140 8.73 25.31 16.58
N LEU A 141 8.54 24.02 16.37
CA LEU A 141 7.38 23.29 16.87
C LEU A 141 7.35 23.27 18.40
N GLN A 142 8.51 23.17 19.06
CA GLN A 142 8.59 23.30 20.51
C GLN A 142 8.11 24.69 20.97
N ARG A 143 8.54 25.78 20.31
CA ARG A 143 8.06 27.14 20.63
C ARG A 143 6.55 27.28 20.42
N VAL A 144 6.00 26.73 19.34
CA VAL A 144 4.54 26.70 19.07
C VAL A 144 3.78 26.07 20.24
N VAL A 145 4.30 24.98 20.80
CA VAL A 145 3.70 24.28 21.94
C VAL A 145 3.84 25.10 23.24
N GLU A 146 5.00 25.72 23.47
CA GLU A 146 5.25 26.61 24.62
C GLU A 146 4.33 27.84 24.62
N ASP A 147 4.09 28.42 23.43
CA ASP A 147 3.15 29.54 23.19
C ASP A 147 1.67 29.11 23.25
N LYS A 148 1.40 27.82 23.43
CA LYS A 148 0.07 27.21 23.47
C LYS A 148 -0.76 27.42 22.20
N ASN A 149 -0.10 27.57 21.06
CA ASN A 149 -0.77 27.72 19.77
C ASN A 149 -1.10 26.35 19.17
N ARG A 150 -2.23 25.76 19.59
CA ARG A 150 -2.67 24.43 19.15
C ARG A 150 -2.88 24.34 17.64
N ASP A 151 -3.42 25.37 17.01
CA ASP A 151 -3.82 25.33 15.60
C ASP A 151 -2.59 25.32 14.67
N ALA A 152 -1.45 25.86 15.12
CA ALA A 152 -0.18 25.80 14.39
C ALA A 152 0.55 24.46 14.52
N VAL A 153 0.15 23.56 15.44
CA VAL A 153 0.85 22.28 15.65
C VAL A 153 0.70 21.35 14.44
N ALA A 154 -0.53 21.14 13.95
CA ALA A 154 -0.78 20.18 12.88
C ALA A 154 -0.12 20.56 11.54
N PRO A 155 -0.19 21.82 11.06
CA PRO A 155 0.54 22.22 9.86
C PRO A 155 2.05 22.03 10.00
N LYS A 156 2.62 22.39 11.15
CA LYS A 156 4.05 22.25 11.39
C LYS A 156 4.47 20.79 11.49
N GLN A 157 3.69 19.95 12.15
CA GLN A 157 3.89 18.49 12.18
C GLN A 157 3.93 17.90 10.75
N LYS A 158 2.99 18.30 9.87
CA LYS A 158 2.96 17.86 8.47
C LYS A 158 4.25 18.23 7.73
N GLU A 159 4.74 19.47 7.90
CA GLU A 159 6.01 19.93 7.34
C GLU A 159 7.20 19.06 7.82
N LEU A 160 7.30 18.80 9.13
CA LEU A 160 8.40 17.98 9.67
C LEU A 160 8.35 16.53 9.16
N LEU A 161 7.15 15.96 9.05
CA LEU A 161 6.95 14.61 8.52
C LEU A 161 7.26 14.52 7.01
N GLN A 162 7.13 15.62 6.26
CA GLN A 162 7.61 15.70 4.88
C GLN A 162 9.14 15.64 4.83
N TYR A 163 9.86 16.40 5.68
CA TYR A 163 11.32 16.30 5.76
C TYR A 163 11.78 14.88 6.12
N VAL A 164 11.13 14.25 7.11
CA VAL A 164 11.42 12.85 7.48
C VAL A 164 11.18 11.93 6.28
N GLY A 165 10.05 12.06 5.59
CA GLY A 165 9.74 11.23 4.41
C GLY A 165 10.78 11.37 3.30
N THR A 166 11.20 12.59 2.97
CA THR A 166 12.24 12.82 1.94
C THR A 166 13.59 12.26 2.39
N VAL A 167 13.98 12.41 3.65
CA VAL A 167 15.21 11.81 4.19
C VAL A 167 15.16 10.28 4.07
N GLU A 168 14.01 9.66 4.36
CA GLU A 168 13.82 8.21 4.20
C GLU A 168 13.89 7.77 2.73
N GLU A 169 13.35 8.55 1.81
CA GLU A 169 13.48 8.30 0.37
C GLU A 169 14.93 8.45 -0.13
N ASP A 170 15.70 9.35 0.49
CA ASP A 170 17.13 9.53 0.21
C ASP A 170 18.00 8.38 0.74
N MET A 171 17.47 7.54 1.65
CA MET A 171 18.13 6.30 2.07
C MET A 171 17.96 5.16 1.08
N VAL A 172 17.01 5.25 0.15
CA VAL A 172 16.79 4.20 -0.85
C VAL A 172 17.86 4.32 -1.93
N ASP A 173 18.81 3.38 -1.92
CA ASP A 173 19.87 3.26 -2.90
C ASP A 173 19.49 2.25 -3.99
N GLY A 174 18.95 2.77 -5.10
CA GLY A 174 18.50 1.96 -6.23
C GLY A 174 17.16 1.26 -6.02
N PHE A 175 16.78 0.43 -6.99
CA PHE A 175 15.51 -0.28 -6.98
C PHE A 175 15.64 -1.62 -6.24
N PRO A 176 14.71 -1.99 -5.33
CA PRO A 176 14.96 -3.01 -4.31
C PRO A 176 14.96 -4.47 -4.80
N PHE A 177 14.44 -4.77 -6.00
CA PHE A 177 14.34 -6.14 -6.53
C PHE A 177 14.36 -6.18 -8.05
N GLU A 178 14.54 -7.38 -8.62
CA GLU A 178 14.43 -7.61 -10.05
C GLU A 178 12.97 -7.91 -10.43
N ILE A 179 12.47 -7.24 -11.46
CA ILE A 179 11.12 -7.43 -11.98
C ILE A 179 11.15 -8.62 -12.97
N PRO A 180 10.20 -9.55 -12.92
CA PRO A 180 10.13 -10.68 -13.86
C PRO A 180 10.23 -10.26 -15.33
N GLU A 181 10.93 -11.05 -16.15
CA GLU A 181 11.15 -10.77 -17.59
C GLU A 181 9.82 -10.59 -18.36
N GLU A 182 8.76 -11.26 -17.92
CA GLU A 182 7.42 -11.12 -18.51
C GLU A 182 6.86 -9.70 -18.43
N PHE A 183 7.23 -8.92 -17.40
CA PHE A 183 6.79 -7.55 -17.20
C PHE A 183 7.87 -6.52 -17.52
N SER A 184 9.09 -6.95 -17.85
CA SER A 184 10.24 -6.05 -18.03
C SER A 184 10.06 -5.07 -19.18
N ASN A 185 9.21 -5.40 -20.17
CA ASN A 185 8.92 -4.55 -21.33
C ASN A 185 7.70 -3.63 -21.13
N MET A 186 7.01 -3.72 -20.00
CA MET A 186 5.90 -2.82 -19.67
C MET A 186 6.44 -1.49 -19.15
N PRO A 187 5.61 -0.42 -19.08
CA PRO A 187 5.96 0.79 -18.34
C PRO A 187 6.11 0.47 -16.85
N LEU A 188 7.26 0.82 -16.27
CA LEU A 188 7.61 0.49 -14.87
C LEU A 188 7.98 1.77 -14.13
N LEU A 189 7.44 1.98 -12.93
CA LEU A 189 7.86 3.05 -12.04
C LEU A 189 8.93 2.53 -11.07
N LYS A 190 10.19 2.92 -11.28
CA LYS A 190 11.32 2.51 -10.42
C LYS A 190 11.64 3.55 -9.35
N GLY A 191 10.63 3.93 -8.57
CA GLY A 191 10.74 4.95 -7.53
C GLY A 191 9.35 5.44 -7.14
N ARG A 192 9.26 6.71 -6.76
CA ARG A 192 7.97 7.38 -6.54
C ARG A 192 7.70 8.42 -7.61
N ALA A 193 6.42 8.69 -7.84
CA ALA A 193 5.99 9.83 -8.61
C ALA A 193 4.80 10.49 -7.93
N THR A 194 4.67 11.78 -8.17
CA THR A 194 3.58 12.59 -7.63
C THR A 194 2.76 13.13 -8.77
N VAL A 195 1.44 13.03 -8.68
CA VAL A 195 0.51 13.57 -9.67
C VAL A 195 -0.53 14.49 -9.03
N ASP A 196 -0.95 15.48 -9.79
CA ASP A 196 -2.10 16.33 -9.47
C ASP A 196 -3.28 15.93 -10.35
N MET A 197 -4.37 15.46 -9.72
CA MET A 197 -5.63 15.14 -10.37
C MET A 197 -6.63 16.28 -10.15
N LYS A 198 -6.95 17.01 -11.20
CA LYS A 198 -7.97 18.06 -11.17
C LYS A 198 -9.33 17.48 -11.55
N VAL A 199 -10.30 17.64 -10.65
CA VAL A 199 -11.68 17.17 -10.83
C VAL A 199 -12.63 18.36 -10.77
N LYS A 200 -13.54 18.41 -11.73
CA LYS A 200 -14.68 19.33 -11.74
C LYS A 200 -15.86 18.65 -11.08
N ILE A 201 -16.37 19.26 -10.02
CA ILE A 201 -17.47 18.75 -9.21
C ILE A 201 -18.75 19.45 -9.66
N LYS A 202 -19.70 18.68 -10.17
CA LYS A 202 -21.00 19.18 -10.61
C LYS A 202 -21.93 19.30 -9.41
N ASP A 203 -22.86 20.26 -9.49
CA ASP A 203 -23.99 20.40 -8.56
C ASP A 203 -23.60 20.47 -7.07
N ASN A 204 -22.45 21.09 -6.76
CA ASN A 204 -22.04 21.39 -5.39
C ASN A 204 -21.94 22.91 -5.19
N PRO A 205 -22.75 23.52 -4.29
CA PRO A 205 -22.76 24.98 -4.09
C PRO A 205 -21.50 25.52 -3.42
N ASN A 206 -20.68 24.65 -2.81
CA ASN A 206 -19.52 25.05 -2.01
C ASN A 206 -18.18 24.73 -2.70
N LEU A 207 -18.19 23.91 -3.75
CA LEU A 207 -16.97 23.39 -4.39
C LEU A 207 -17.21 23.12 -5.87
N GLU A 208 -16.59 23.92 -6.74
CA GLU A 208 -16.73 23.79 -8.20
C GLU A 208 -15.64 22.90 -8.81
N ASP A 209 -14.41 23.02 -8.33
CA ASP A 209 -13.26 22.20 -8.70
C ASP A 209 -12.36 21.90 -7.51
N CYS A 210 -11.68 20.76 -7.57
CA CYS A 210 -10.74 20.32 -6.55
C CYS A 210 -9.51 19.68 -7.21
N VAL A 211 -8.33 19.87 -6.61
CA VAL A 211 -7.08 19.24 -7.04
C VAL A 211 -6.64 18.27 -5.95
N PHE A 212 -6.58 16.99 -6.28
CA PHE A 212 -6.09 15.94 -5.40
C PHE A 212 -4.63 15.65 -5.71
N ARG A 213 -3.78 15.73 -4.69
CA ARG A 213 -2.38 15.36 -4.77
C ARG A 213 -2.24 13.87 -4.45
N ILE A 214 -1.65 13.10 -5.37
CA ILE A 214 -1.52 11.65 -5.24
C ILE A 214 -0.05 11.27 -5.34
N VAL A 215 0.43 10.46 -4.40
CA VAL A 215 1.77 9.87 -4.44
C VAL A 215 1.65 8.40 -4.82
N LEU A 216 2.38 8.03 -5.87
CA LEU A 216 2.43 6.69 -6.45
C LEU A 216 3.70 6.00 -5.99
N ASP A 217 3.58 4.76 -5.51
CA ASP A 217 4.67 3.99 -4.92
C ASP A 217 5.10 2.82 -5.81
N GLY A 218 6.12 3.09 -6.64
CA GLY A 218 6.72 2.09 -7.50
C GLY A 218 7.70 1.16 -6.78
N TYR A 219 8.12 1.46 -5.54
CA TYR A 219 8.96 0.57 -4.75
C TYR A 219 8.25 -0.73 -4.40
N ASN A 220 6.94 -0.69 -4.20
CA ASN A 220 6.13 -1.88 -3.87
C ASN A 220 5.20 -2.30 -5.02
N ALA A 221 4.82 -1.38 -5.92
CA ALA A 221 3.95 -1.65 -7.05
C ALA A 221 4.48 -1.06 -8.39
N PRO A 222 5.69 -1.48 -8.86
CA PRO A 222 6.34 -0.87 -10.03
C PRO A 222 5.54 -1.02 -11.33
N VAL A 223 4.92 -2.18 -11.57
CA VAL A 223 4.19 -2.43 -12.83
C VAL A 223 2.88 -1.64 -12.83
N THR A 224 2.17 -1.65 -11.71
CA THR A 224 0.86 -0.99 -11.57
C THR A 224 1.01 0.52 -11.62
N ALA A 225 1.94 1.08 -10.84
CA ALA A 225 2.20 2.52 -10.81
C ALA A 225 2.80 3.02 -12.15
N GLY A 226 3.69 2.23 -12.77
CA GLY A 226 4.26 2.54 -14.08
C GLY A 226 3.20 2.61 -15.18
N ASN A 227 2.29 1.63 -15.22
CA ASN A 227 1.16 1.66 -16.14
C ASN A 227 0.27 2.90 -15.93
N PHE A 228 -0.03 3.24 -14.67
CA PHE A 228 -0.85 4.41 -14.37
C PHE A 228 -0.22 5.70 -14.92
N ILE A 229 1.06 5.94 -14.67
CA ILE A 229 1.76 7.15 -15.15
C ILE A 229 1.84 7.18 -16.67
N ASP A 230 2.10 6.04 -17.32
CA ASP A 230 2.08 5.97 -18.79
C ASP A 230 0.71 6.39 -19.36
N LEU A 231 -0.39 6.01 -18.70
CA LEU A 231 -1.74 6.42 -19.09
C LEU A 231 -2.04 7.90 -18.78
N VAL A 232 -1.48 8.44 -17.70
CA VAL A 232 -1.53 9.88 -17.39
C VAL A 232 -0.85 10.69 -18.50
N GLU A 233 0.35 10.30 -18.92
CA GLU A 233 1.09 10.97 -20.00
C GLU A 233 0.37 10.89 -21.35
N ARG A 234 -0.42 9.83 -21.56
CA ARG A 234 -1.29 9.68 -22.73
C ARG A 234 -2.60 10.47 -22.64
N LYS A 235 -2.86 11.17 -21.53
CA LYS A 235 -4.09 11.90 -21.24
C LYS A 235 -5.33 11.01 -21.26
N PHE A 236 -5.17 9.74 -20.85
CA PHE A 236 -6.25 8.75 -20.89
C PHE A 236 -7.42 9.09 -19.95
N TYR A 237 -7.12 9.63 -18.76
CA TYR A 237 -8.09 9.82 -17.68
C TYR A 237 -9.00 11.07 -17.80
N GLY A 238 -9.00 11.78 -18.93
CA GLY A 238 -9.87 12.93 -19.16
C GLY A 238 -11.33 12.53 -19.38
N MET A 239 -11.98 11.96 -18.36
CA MET A 239 -13.30 11.33 -18.45
C MET A 239 -14.14 11.53 -17.19
N GLU A 240 -15.42 11.16 -17.26
CA GLU A 240 -16.33 11.23 -16.12
C GLU A 240 -16.08 10.13 -15.09
N ILE A 241 -16.44 10.40 -13.84
CA ILE A 241 -16.53 9.41 -12.78
C ILE A 241 -17.77 8.55 -13.07
N GLN A 242 -17.54 7.26 -13.28
CA GLN A 242 -18.57 6.33 -13.75
C GLN A 242 -19.31 5.63 -12.61
N ARG A 243 -18.64 5.55 -11.45
CA ARG A 243 -19.22 4.94 -10.26
C ARG A 243 -18.72 5.67 -9.02
N ALA A 244 -19.66 6.06 -8.17
CA ALA A 244 -19.42 6.69 -6.88
C ALA A 244 -20.49 6.20 -5.90
N ASP A 245 -20.18 5.14 -5.15
CA ASP A 245 -21.15 4.48 -4.25
C ASP A 245 -20.92 4.86 -2.77
N GLY A 246 -20.38 6.06 -2.52
CA GLY A 246 -19.99 6.56 -1.17
C GLY A 246 -18.76 5.86 -0.56
N PHE A 247 -18.25 4.84 -1.23
CA PHE A 247 -17.22 3.93 -0.74
C PHE A 247 -16.07 3.75 -1.73
N VAL A 248 -16.37 3.97 -3.01
CA VAL A 248 -15.47 3.75 -4.13
C VAL A 248 -15.79 4.82 -5.15
N VAL A 249 -14.76 5.45 -5.69
CA VAL A 249 -14.78 6.28 -6.87
C VAL A 249 -14.01 5.53 -7.96
N GLN A 250 -14.70 5.12 -9.02
CA GLN A 250 -14.10 4.34 -10.10
C GLN A 250 -14.24 5.06 -11.44
N THR A 251 -13.18 4.98 -12.24
CA THR A 251 -13.06 5.58 -13.56
C THR A 251 -12.06 4.77 -14.41
N GLY A 252 -11.83 5.20 -15.65
CA GLY A 252 -10.90 4.55 -16.57
C GLY A 252 -11.54 3.62 -17.58
N ASP A 253 -12.87 3.58 -17.66
CA ASP A 253 -13.59 2.85 -18.72
C ASP A 253 -13.91 3.79 -19.89
N PRO A 254 -13.25 3.65 -21.05
CA PRO A 254 -13.51 4.54 -22.17
C PRO A 254 -14.89 4.29 -22.79
N GLU A 255 -15.49 5.32 -23.40
CA GLU A 255 -16.74 5.14 -24.14
C GLU A 255 -16.55 4.19 -25.34
N GLY A 256 -17.42 3.18 -25.47
CA GLY A 256 -17.46 2.26 -26.60
C GLY A 256 -17.37 0.78 -26.20
N PRO A 257 -17.07 -0.12 -27.15
CA PRO A 257 -16.92 -1.56 -26.87
C PRO A 257 -15.55 -1.91 -26.24
N ALA A 258 -14.69 -0.91 -26.04
CA ALA A 258 -13.35 -1.10 -25.51
C ALA A 258 -13.42 -1.20 -23.98
N GLU A 259 -13.04 -2.34 -23.42
CA GLU A 259 -12.88 -2.49 -21.98
C GLU A 259 -11.45 -2.07 -21.61
N GLY A 260 -11.30 -0.89 -21.01
CA GLY A 260 -10.01 -0.33 -20.58
C GLY A 260 -9.12 0.17 -21.73
N PHE A 261 -7.82 0.33 -21.44
CA PHE A 261 -6.87 0.88 -22.42
C PHE A 261 -6.50 -0.13 -23.51
N ILE A 262 -6.71 0.24 -24.77
CA ILE A 262 -6.26 -0.50 -25.94
C ILE A 262 -4.92 0.06 -26.40
N ASP A 263 -3.89 -0.78 -26.46
CA ASP A 263 -2.56 -0.37 -26.91
C ASP A 263 -2.58 -0.07 -28.42
N PRO A 264 -2.27 1.17 -28.86
CA PRO A 264 -2.33 1.56 -30.27
C PRO A 264 -1.36 0.77 -31.17
N GLY A 265 -0.28 0.22 -30.61
CA GLY A 265 0.71 -0.55 -31.36
C GLY A 265 0.29 -2.00 -31.59
N THR A 266 -0.48 -2.60 -30.67
CA THR A 266 -0.88 -4.01 -30.76
C THR A 266 -2.36 -4.22 -31.08
N GLY A 267 -3.19 -3.19 -30.90
CA GLY A 267 -4.64 -3.26 -31.04
C GLY A 267 -5.32 -4.15 -29.98
N LYS A 268 -4.60 -4.52 -28.91
CA LYS A 268 -5.12 -5.36 -27.82
C LYS A 268 -5.29 -4.54 -26.55
N THR A 269 -6.25 -4.95 -25.72
CA THR A 269 -6.39 -4.43 -24.36
C THR A 269 -5.13 -4.71 -23.56
N ARG A 270 -4.56 -3.67 -22.95
CA ARG A 270 -3.45 -3.79 -22.01
C ARG A 270 -4.00 -4.29 -20.69
N THR A 271 -3.42 -5.37 -20.18
CA THR A 271 -3.71 -5.91 -18.85
C THR A 271 -2.50 -5.75 -17.96
N VAL A 272 -2.74 -5.48 -16.67
CA VAL A 272 -1.71 -5.38 -15.64
C VAL A 272 -1.92 -6.55 -14.67
N PRO A 273 -0.87 -7.28 -14.27
CA PRO A 273 -1.01 -8.35 -13.29
C PRO A 273 -1.45 -7.79 -11.94
N LEU A 274 -2.11 -8.62 -11.13
CA LEU A 274 -2.25 -8.33 -9.70
C LEU A 274 -0.85 -8.25 -9.09
N GLU A 275 -0.52 -7.17 -8.41
CA GLU A 275 0.80 -6.92 -7.84
C GLU A 275 0.65 -6.61 -6.34
N ILE A 276 1.16 -7.49 -5.48
CA ILE A 276 1.00 -7.37 -4.03
C ILE A 276 2.34 -7.60 -3.34
N MET A 277 2.87 -6.57 -2.69
CA MET A 277 4.06 -6.69 -1.84
C MET A 277 3.68 -6.97 -0.39
N VAL A 278 4.25 -8.03 0.18
CA VAL A 278 4.03 -8.45 1.57
C VAL A 278 5.21 -8.07 2.45
N ASP A 279 4.94 -7.73 3.71
CA ASP A 279 5.99 -7.49 4.70
C ASP A 279 6.91 -8.70 4.88
N GLY A 280 8.21 -8.48 4.67
CA GLY A 280 9.25 -9.50 4.78
C GLY A 280 9.56 -10.22 3.47
N ASP A 281 8.75 -10.05 2.43
CA ASP A 281 9.05 -10.59 1.11
C ASP A 281 10.13 -9.74 0.41
N LYS A 282 10.89 -10.39 -0.48
CA LYS A 282 11.94 -9.73 -1.26
C LYS A 282 11.42 -9.08 -2.54
N ALA A 283 10.28 -9.53 -3.04
CA ALA A 283 9.66 -9.05 -4.27
C ALA A 283 8.13 -9.25 -4.20
N PRO A 284 7.35 -8.50 -5.00
CA PRO A 284 5.90 -8.64 -5.03
C PRO A 284 5.46 -10.01 -5.56
N VAL A 285 4.30 -10.44 -5.08
CA VAL A 285 3.52 -11.52 -5.69
C VAL A 285 2.80 -10.98 -6.91
N TYR A 286 2.88 -11.73 -8.01
CA TYR A 286 2.26 -11.40 -9.28
C TYR A 286 1.13 -12.38 -9.64
N GLY A 287 0.00 -11.86 -10.13
CA GLY A 287 -1.09 -12.63 -10.72
C GLY A 287 -1.97 -13.44 -9.76
N GLU A 288 -1.53 -13.64 -8.51
CA GLU A 288 -2.23 -14.43 -7.49
C GLU A 288 -2.57 -13.60 -6.25
N THR A 289 -3.66 -13.99 -5.59
CA THR A 289 -4.09 -13.33 -4.35
C THR A 289 -3.39 -13.95 -3.16
N LEU A 290 -3.31 -13.21 -2.04
CA LEU A 290 -2.77 -13.80 -0.81
C LEU A 290 -3.65 -14.94 -0.28
N GLU A 291 -4.94 -14.95 -0.62
CA GLU A 291 -5.85 -16.03 -0.25
C GLU A 291 -5.59 -17.31 -1.04
N ASP A 292 -5.33 -17.20 -2.34
CA ASP A 292 -4.99 -18.33 -3.21
C ASP A 292 -3.68 -18.99 -2.76
N LEU A 293 -2.72 -18.16 -2.31
CA LEU A 293 -1.46 -18.59 -1.73
C LEU A 293 -1.55 -19.08 -0.27
N GLY A 294 -2.74 -19.06 0.33
CA GLY A 294 -2.96 -19.49 1.71
C GLY A 294 -2.39 -18.55 2.79
N ARG A 295 -2.02 -17.31 2.42
CA ARG A 295 -1.40 -16.29 3.29
C ARG A 295 -2.42 -15.31 3.88
N TYR A 296 -3.47 -15.82 4.52
CA TYR A 296 -4.59 -15.01 5.04
C TYR A 296 -4.25 -13.96 6.11
N LYS A 297 -3.07 -14.08 6.75
CA LYS A 297 -2.61 -13.18 7.82
C LYS A 297 -1.42 -12.31 7.41
N ALA A 298 -0.97 -12.42 6.17
CA ALA A 298 0.12 -11.61 5.67
C ALA A 298 -0.30 -10.13 5.62
N GLN A 299 0.60 -9.25 6.06
CA GLN A 299 0.41 -7.81 5.98
C GLN A 299 1.05 -7.27 4.70
N THR A 300 0.35 -6.41 3.98
CA THR A 300 0.89 -5.79 2.77
C THR A 300 1.69 -4.54 3.11
N LYS A 301 2.74 -4.28 2.33
CA LYS A 301 3.54 -3.04 2.44
C LYS A 301 2.72 -1.78 2.15
N LEU A 302 1.76 -1.91 1.24
CA LEU A 302 0.76 -0.90 0.93
C LEU A 302 -0.62 -1.44 1.39
N PRO A 303 -1.03 -1.17 2.63
CA PRO A 303 -2.31 -1.63 3.14
C PRO A 303 -3.45 -0.73 2.70
N PHE A 304 -4.63 -1.31 2.62
CA PHE A 304 -5.89 -0.67 2.26
C PHE A 304 -6.50 0.09 3.45
N ASN A 305 -5.72 0.85 4.21
CA ASN A 305 -6.18 1.41 5.48
C ASN A 305 -6.47 2.92 5.44
N ALA A 306 -5.89 3.62 4.46
CA ALA A 306 -6.03 5.05 4.34
C ALA A 306 -7.22 5.43 3.47
N PHE A 307 -7.80 6.56 3.82
CA PHE A 307 -8.74 7.26 2.98
C PHE A 307 -8.03 7.81 1.74
N GLY A 308 -8.58 7.58 0.54
CA GLY A 308 -7.91 7.93 -0.71
C GLY A 308 -6.84 6.93 -1.15
N THR A 309 -6.98 5.66 -0.78
CA THR A 309 -6.13 4.57 -1.29
C THR A 309 -6.37 4.37 -2.79
N MET A 310 -5.29 4.36 -3.58
CA MET A 310 -5.31 4.11 -5.02
C MET A 310 -5.08 2.63 -5.29
N ALA A 311 -6.01 1.98 -5.98
CA ALA A 311 -5.91 0.57 -6.33
C ALA A 311 -6.34 0.28 -7.78
N MET A 312 -5.79 -0.78 -8.36
CA MET A 312 -6.20 -1.25 -9.68
C MET A 312 -7.32 -2.28 -9.55
N ALA A 313 -8.37 -2.17 -10.36
CA ALA A 313 -9.44 -3.17 -10.41
C ALA A 313 -8.96 -4.44 -11.15
N ARG A 314 -9.41 -5.62 -10.72
CA ARG A 314 -8.92 -6.91 -11.22
C ARG A 314 -9.28 -7.24 -12.67
N GLU A 315 -10.43 -6.77 -13.16
CA GLU A 315 -11.02 -7.28 -14.41
C GLU A 315 -10.71 -6.41 -15.63
N ALA A 316 -10.08 -5.25 -15.46
CA ALA A 316 -9.61 -4.40 -16.55
C ALA A 316 -8.70 -3.30 -15.99
N SER A 317 -8.01 -2.59 -16.88
CA SER A 317 -7.13 -1.43 -16.58
C SER A 317 -7.89 -0.21 -16.04
N PHE A 318 -8.83 -0.42 -15.12
CA PHE A 318 -9.64 0.60 -14.48
C PHE A 318 -8.98 1.07 -13.20
N MET A 319 -8.84 2.40 -13.10
CA MET A 319 -8.42 3.04 -11.87
C MET A 319 -9.57 3.01 -10.87
N ARG A 320 -9.28 2.55 -9.65
CA ARG A 320 -10.20 2.60 -8.52
C ARG A 320 -9.57 3.40 -7.40
N ILE A 321 -10.22 4.50 -7.03
CA ILE A 321 -9.89 5.30 -5.86
C ILE A 321 -10.90 4.93 -4.78
N GLU A 322 -10.44 4.44 -3.63
CA GLU A 322 -11.37 4.07 -2.57
C GLU A 322 -11.48 5.12 -1.46
N HIS A 323 -12.72 5.21 -0.97
CA HIS A 323 -13.20 6.15 0.03
C HIS A 323 -13.35 5.45 1.42
N ILE A 324 -13.03 4.15 1.57
CA ILE A 324 -13.29 3.43 2.84
C ILE A 324 -12.04 3.25 3.70
N GLY A 325 -11.94 4.04 4.78
CA GLY A 325 -11.07 3.77 5.94
C GLY A 325 -11.74 2.97 7.08
N ILE A 326 -12.97 2.45 6.88
CA ILE A 326 -13.83 1.89 7.94
C ILE A 326 -13.68 0.36 8.08
N HIS A 327 -13.35 -0.38 7.01
CA HIS A 327 -13.37 -1.86 7.07
C HIS A 327 -12.18 -2.49 7.81
N SER A 328 -11.07 -1.77 7.99
CA SER A 328 -9.91 -2.27 8.75
C SER A 328 -10.21 -2.44 10.25
N GLU A 329 -11.20 -1.71 10.79
CA GLU A 329 -11.64 -1.81 12.20
C GLU A 329 -12.67 -2.92 12.45
N LEU A 330 -13.23 -3.52 11.41
CA LEU A 330 -14.34 -4.47 11.54
C LEU A 330 -13.89 -5.93 11.60
N THR A 331 -12.61 -6.22 11.39
CA THR A 331 -12.08 -7.58 11.54
C THR A 331 -11.43 -7.77 12.91
N PRO A 332 -11.60 -8.93 13.57
CA PRO A 332 -10.96 -9.23 14.85
C PRO A 332 -9.43 -9.13 14.85
N SER A 333 -8.81 -9.09 13.67
CA SER A 333 -7.37 -9.00 13.47
C SER A 333 -6.88 -7.60 13.12
N ASN A 334 -7.74 -6.57 13.04
CA ASN A 334 -7.38 -5.25 12.49
C ASN A 334 -6.81 -5.31 11.06
N ALA A 335 -7.09 -6.38 10.31
CA ALA A 335 -6.64 -6.58 8.94
C ALA A 335 -7.75 -6.16 7.97
N ASN A 336 -7.43 -5.46 6.88
CA ASN A 336 -8.44 -5.12 5.90
C ASN A 336 -8.77 -6.34 5.04
N ILE A 337 -10.06 -6.57 4.79
CA ILE A 337 -10.56 -7.66 3.92
C ILE A 337 -10.13 -7.44 2.45
N LEU A 338 -9.81 -6.21 2.08
CA LEU A 338 -9.32 -5.83 0.75
C LEU A 338 -7.81 -6.08 0.59
N ASP A 339 -7.06 -6.18 1.70
CA ASP A 339 -5.63 -6.49 1.66
C ASP A 339 -5.41 -7.88 1.05
N GLY A 340 -4.41 -7.97 0.18
CA GLY A 340 -4.12 -9.21 -0.54
C GLY A 340 -5.10 -9.55 -1.65
N ARG A 341 -6.12 -8.72 -1.91
CA ARG A 341 -7.08 -8.89 -3.00
C ARG A 341 -6.95 -7.83 -4.10
N TYR A 342 -6.35 -6.68 -3.82
CA TYR A 342 -6.18 -5.59 -4.79
C TYR A 342 -4.73 -5.13 -4.84
N ALA A 343 -4.29 -4.65 -6.01
CA ALA A 343 -3.00 -4.00 -6.17
C ALA A 343 -3.12 -2.53 -5.75
N VAL A 344 -2.71 -2.21 -4.53
CA VAL A 344 -2.57 -0.83 -4.06
C VAL A 344 -1.26 -0.29 -4.63
N PHE A 345 -1.29 0.91 -5.22
CA PHE A 345 -0.13 1.50 -5.88
C PHE A 345 0.12 2.97 -5.52
N GLY A 346 -0.69 3.55 -4.64
CA GLY A 346 -0.51 4.94 -4.22
C GLY A 346 -1.59 5.41 -3.25
N TYR A 347 -1.45 6.65 -2.80
CA TYR A 347 -2.38 7.29 -1.88
C TYR A 347 -2.57 8.77 -2.22
N VAL A 348 -3.79 9.28 -2.01
CA VAL A 348 -4.08 10.72 -2.00
C VAL A 348 -3.52 11.31 -0.70
N THR A 349 -2.70 12.35 -0.79
CA THR A 349 -1.99 12.96 0.36
C THR A 349 -2.39 14.42 0.64
N GLU A 350 -3.17 15.03 -0.25
CA GLU A 350 -3.77 16.34 -0.02
C GLU A 350 -5.18 16.39 -0.60
N ASN A 351 -6.04 17.16 0.07
CA ASN A 351 -7.44 17.34 -0.26
C ASN A 351 -8.26 16.05 -0.21
N GLU A 352 -7.78 15.03 0.51
CA GLU A 352 -8.45 13.74 0.66
C GLU A 352 -9.89 13.91 1.13
N ASP A 353 -10.17 14.80 2.09
CA ASP A 353 -11.52 15.06 2.64
C ASP A 353 -12.59 15.35 1.57
N TYR A 354 -12.20 15.99 0.45
CA TYR A 354 -13.10 16.33 -0.65
C TYR A 354 -13.43 15.14 -1.56
N LEU A 355 -12.78 13.99 -1.38
CA LEU A 355 -13.16 12.74 -2.06
C LEU A 355 -14.58 12.30 -1.70
N ALA A 356 -15.14 12.79 -0.58
CA ALA A 356 -16.52 12.55 -0.16
C ALA A 356 -17.55 13.24 -1.05
N ASP A 357 -17.15 14.34 -1.65
CA ASP A 357 -18.04 15.18 -2.44
C ASP A 357 -18.14 14.72 -3.90
N LEU A 358 -17.30 13.74 -4.29
CA LEU A 358 -17.27 13.17 -5.64
C LEU A 358 -18.47 12.27 -5.91
N LYS A 359 -19.10 12.46 -7.06
CA LYS A 359 -20.31 11.76 -7.50
C LYS A 359 -20.20 11.30 -8.95
N VAL A 360 -21.08 10.37 -9.32
CA VAL A 360 -21.22 9.94 -10.71
C VAL A 360 -21.54 11.16 -11.58
N GLY A 361 -20.79 11.30 -12.68
CA GLY A 361 -20.90 12.42 -13.61
C GLY A 361 -19.98 13.61 -13.31
N ASP A 362 -19.27 13.65 -12.18
CA ASP A 362 -18.13 14.56 -12.01
C ASP A 362 -17.03 14.24 -13.02
N VAL A 363 -16.21 15.22 -13.39
CA VAL A 363 -15.29 15.09 -14.53
C VAL A 363 -13.84 15.25 -14.08
N ILE A 364 -13.00 14.26 -14.39
CA ILE A 364 -11.56 14.42 -14.26
C ILE A 364 -11.09 15.29 -15.44
N GLU A 365 -10.77 16.55 -15.17
CA GLU A 365 -10.34 17.50 -16.21
C GLU A 365 -8.93 17.17 -16.70
N SER A 366 -8.03 16.84 -15.76
CA SER A 366 -6.67 16.43 -16.09
C SER A 366 -6.01 15.71 -14.92
N ILE A 367 -5.05 14.85 -15.25
CA ILE A 367 -4.05 14.35 -14.31
C ILE A 367 -2.69 14.76 -14.88
N GLN A 368 -1.82 15.34 -14.04
CA GLN A 368 -0.51 15.84 -14.46
C GLN A 368 0.56 15.35 -13.51
N VAL A 369 1.70 14.90 -14.04
CA VAL A 369 2.85 14.52 -13.23
C VAL A 369 3.55 15.77 -12.72
N VAL A 370 3.71 15.86 -11.40
CA VAL A 370 4.35 16.98 -10.68
C VAL A 370 5.83 16.69 -10.45
N SER A 371 6.18 15.44 -10.11
CA SER A 371 7.54 15.00 -9.87
C SER A 371 7.69 13.49 -10.04
N GLY A 372 8.92 13.01 -10.26
CA GLY A 372 9.24 11.59 -10.33
C GLY A 372 8.94 10.93 -11.67
N LEU A 373 8.73 11.71 -12.74
CA LEU A 373 8.57 11.18 -14.10
C LEU A 373 9.86 10.49 -14.58
N GLU A 374 11.01 10.96 -14.12
CA GLU A 374 12.33 10.38 -14.38
C GLU A 374 12.47 8.94 -13.86
N ASN A 375 11.62 8.52 -12.91
CA ASN A 375 11.59 7.17 -12.40
C ASN A 375 10.80 6.21 -13.32
N LEU A 376 10.10 6.72 -14.33
CA LEU A 376 9.38 5.92 -15.31
C LEU A 376 10.35 5.33 -16.33
N VAL A 377 10.34 4.01 -16.44
CA VAL A 377 11.17 3.24 -17.38
C VAL A 377 10.26 2.54 -18.38
N ASN A 378 10.74 2.41 -19.62
CA ASN A 378 10.00 1.83 -20.75
C ASN A 378 8.64 2.49 -21.01
N PRO A 379 8.58 3.85 -21.11
CA PRO A 379 7.35 4.51 -21.49
C PRO A 379 6.90 4.02 -22.87
N SER A 380 5.62 3.70 -22.98
CA SER A 380 5.04 3.25 -24.24
C SER A 380 4.50 4.42 -25.08
N TYR A 381 4.28 5.59 -24.47
CA TYR A 381 3.88 6.79 -25.17
C TYR A 381 5.03 7.34 -26.03
N LYS A 382 4.68 7.91 -27.19
CA LYS A 382 5.67 8.60 -28.01
C LYS A 382 5.98 9.93 -27.35
N ILE A 383 7.19 10.08 -26.82
CA ILE A 383 7.73 11.40 -26.43
C ILE A 383 7.79 12.23 -27.72
N VAL A 384 6.86 13.16 -27.89
CA VAL A 384 6.96 14.16 -28.95
C VAL A 384 7.99 15.16 -28.44
N GLY A 385 9.23 15.02 -28.92
CA GLY A 385 10.33 15.92 -28.60
C GLY A 385 10.20 17.30 -29.25
#